data_AF-M1EKI9-F1
#
_entry.id   AF-M1EKI9-F1
#
_cell.length_a   1.000
_cell.length_b   1.000
_cell.length_c   1.000
_cell.angle_alpha   90.00
_cell.angle_beta   90.00
_cell.angle_gamma   90.00
#
_symmetry.space_group_name_H-M   'P 1'
#
loop_
_entity.id
_entity.type
_entity.pdbx_description
1 polymer ?
#
loop_
_entity_poly.entity_id
_entity_poly.type
_entity_poly.pdbx_seq_one_letter_code
_entity_poly.pdbx_strand_id
1 'polypeptide(L)'
;RVDGSFPAVGRILNKDIQGGVHGTVPLTAYVVAALLETGPASEEERSAIARARHFLESSAPLATDPYSSALTTYALTLLRSPAAPAALRKLRSLA
;
A
#
# COMPACT_ATOMS: atom_id res chain seq x y z
N ARG A 1 0.04 -1.36 -12.62
CA ARG A 1 0.48 -0.33 -13.59
C ARG A 1 2.00 -0.39 -13.77
N VAL A 2 2.61 0.41 -14.65
CA VAL A 2 4.07 0.41 -14.89
C VAL A 2 4.84 0.75 -13.61
N ASP A 3 4.28 1.63 -12.79
CA ASP A 3 4.78 2.03 -11.47
C ASP A 3 4.52 1.00 -10.35
N GLY A 4 3.79 -0.09 -10.61
CA GLY A 4 3.41 -1.09 -9.61
C GLY A 4 2.13 -0.79 -8.83
N SER A 5 1.46 0.34 -9.06
CA SER A 5 0.22 0.68 -8.35
C SER A 5 -1.00 -0.10 -8.87
N PHE A 6 -1.97 -0.30 -7.98
CA PHE A 6 -3.28 -0.89 -8.31
C PHE A 6 -4.29 0.22 -8.63
N PRO A 7 -4.91 0.22 -9.83
CA PRO A 7 -5.91 1.21 -10.18
C PRO A 7 -7.26 0.92 -9.49
N ALA A 8 -7.97 1.97 -9.11
CA ALA A 8 -9.38 1.84 -8.76
C ALA A 8 -10.18 1.46 -10.01
N VAL A 9 -10.99 0.39 -9.91
CA VAL A 9 -11.85 -0.09 -11.00
C VAL A 9 -13.31 -0.13 -10.52
N GLY A 10 -14.24 0.29 -11.38
CA GLY A 10 -15.69 0.28 -11.10
C GLY A 10 -16.23 1.51 -10.38
N ARG A 11 -17.43 1.36 -9.77
CA ARG A 11 -18.09 2.44 -9.03
C ARG A 11 -17.42 2.63 -7.67
N ILE A 12 -17.04 3.86 -7.36
CA ILE A 12 -16.42 4.23 -6.08
C ILE A 12 -17.48 4.11 -4.99
N LEU A 13 -17.34 3.10 -4.12
CA LEU A 13 -18.26 2.88 -2.99
C LEU A 13 -17.65 3.39 -1.68
N ASN A 14 -16.32 3.52 -1.62
CA ASN A 14 -15.60 4.10 -0.50
C ASN A 14 -14.60 5.15 -1.01
N LYS A 15 -14.82 6.43 -0.68
CA LYS A 15 -13.96 7.53 -1.17
C LYS A 15 -12.55 7.52 -0.56
N ASP A 16 -12.43 7.08 0.69
CA ASP A 16 -11.15 7.04 1.41
C ASP A 16 -10.20 5.97 0.83
N ILE A 17 -10.76 4.90 0.26
CA ILE A 17 -10.02 3.80 -0.38
C ILE A 17 -9.95 3.96 -1.90
N GLN A 18 -11.04 4.37 -2.56
CA GLN A 18 -11.20 4.26 -4.01
C GLN A 18 -11.28 5.61 -4.75
N GLY A 19 -11.23 6.78 -4.09
CA GLY A 19 -11.27 8.04 -4.83
C GLY A 19 -11.09 9.35 -4.05
N GLY A 20 -9.93 9.99 -4.28
CA GLY A 20 -9.53 11.36 -3.92
C GLY A 20 -8.06 11.60 -4.33
N VAL A 21 -7.51 12.81 -4.13
CA VAL A 21 -6.11 13.23 -4.48
C VAL A 21 -5.03 12.25 -3.96
N HIS A 22 -5.37 11.35 -3.03
CA HIS A 22 -4.46 10.40 -2.39
C HIS A 22 -4.81 8.90 -2.56
N GLY A 23 -5.88 8.51 -3.28
CA GLY A 23 -6.46 7.15 -3.20
C GLY A 23 -5.64 5.98 -3.79
N THR A 24 -4.59 6.23 -4.57
CA THR A 24 -3.81 5.15 -5.22
C THR A 24 -2.89 4.41 -4.24
N VAL A 25 -2.31 5.13 -3.27
CA VAL A 25 -1.44 4.56 -2.23
C VAL A 25 -2.21 3.65 -1.25
N PRO A 26 -3.29 4.11 -0.60
CA PRO A 26 -4.03 3.27 0.34
C PRO A 26 -4.67 2.06 -0.37
N LEU A 27 -5.20 2.22 -1.59
CA LEU A 27 -5.73 1.07 -2.34
C LEU A 27 -4.64 0.02 -2.62
N THR A 28 -3.47 0.46 -3.07
CA THR A 28 -2.35 -0.46 -3.35
C THR A 28 -1.91 -1.17 -2.07
N ALA A 29 -1.78 -0.44 -0.96
CA ALA A 29 -1.42 -1.01 0.33
C ALA A 29 -2.44 -2.04 0.82
N TYR A 30 -3.74 -1.76 0.66
CA TYR A 30 -4.82 -2.68 0.99
C TYR A 30 -4.76 -3.98 0.19
N VAL A 31 -4.66 -3.87 -1.15
CA VAL A 31 -4.60 -5.06 -2.03
C VAL A 31 -3.39 -5.92 -1.71
N VAL A 32 -2.22 -5.31 -1.50
CA VAL A 32 -1.01 -6.03 -1.12
C VAL A 32 -1.17 -6.74 0.23
N ALA A 33 -1.73 -6.08 1.24
CA ALA A 33 -1.97 -6.70 2.53
C ALA A 33 -2.92 -7.90 2.40
N ALA A 34 -4.03 -7.76 1.67
CA ALA A 34 -4.98 -8.84 1.43
C ALA A 34 -4.32 -10.03 0.72
N LEU A 35 -3.56 -9.81 -0.35
CA LEU A 35 -2.87 -10.88 -1.09
C LEU A 35 -1.84 -11.62 -0.23
N LEU A 36 -1.15 -10.91 0.67
CA LEU A 36 -0.18 -11.52 1.58
C LEU A 36 -0.86 -12.34 2.68
N GLU A 37 -2.00 -11.88 3.18
CA GLU A 37 -2.78 -12.58 4.20
C GLU A 37 -3.49 -13.83 3.65
N THR A 38 -3.98 -13.78 2.41
CA THR A 38 -4.56 -14.96 1.74
C THR A 38 -3.50 -15.95 1.27
N GLY A 39 -2.25 -15.49 1.14
CA GLY A 39 -1.15 -16.22 0.54
C GLY A 39 -1.23 -16.19 -1.00
N PRO A 40 -0.19 -15.69 -1.71
CA PRO A 40 -0.22 -15.63 -3.17
C PRO A 40 -0.18 -17.04 -3.77
N ALA A 41 -1.17 -17.34 -4.60
CA ALA A 41 -1.39 -18.62 -5.27
C ALA A 41 -0.69 -18.70 -6.63
N SER A 42 -0.42 -17.56 -7.30
CA SER A 42 0.23 -17.52 -8.62
C SER A 42 1.55 -16.73 -8.65
N GLU A 43 2.40 -17.04 -9.63
CA GLU A 43 3.63 -16.26 -9.89
C GLU A 43 3.31 -14.83 -10.36
N GLU A 44 2.18 -14.61 -11.04
CA GLU A 44 1.76 -13.25 -11.40
C GLU A 44 1.44 -12.42 -10.16
N GLU A 45 0.79 -13.01 -9.15
CA GLU A 45 0.49 -12.33 -7.88
C GLU A 45 1.76 -11.98 -7.14
N ARG A 46 2.74 -12.90 -7.06
CA ARG A 46 4.07 -12.63 -6.46
C ARG A 46 4.79 -11.49 -7.18
N SER A 47 4.75 -11.51 -8.51
CA SER A 47 5.33 -10.46 -9.35
C SER A 47 4.63 -9.10 -9.17
N ALA A 48 3.30 -9.10 -9.03
CA ALA A 48 2.52 -7.91 -8.75
C ALA A 48 2.83 -7.34 -7.36
N ILE A 49 2.92 -8.19 -6.34
CA ILE A 49 3.31 -7.81 -4.98
C ILE A 49 4.71 -7.17 -4.98
N ALA A 50 5.68 -7.74 -5.71
CA ALA A 50 7.03 -7.20 -5.80
C ALA A 50 7.05 -5.79 -6.41
N ARG A 51 6.29 -5.54 -7.48
CA ARG A 51 6.15 -4.20 -8.07
C ARG A 51 5.44 -3.22 -7.13
N ALA A 52 4.36 -3.67 -6.50
CA ALA A 52 3.60 -2.85 -5.56
C ALA A 52 4.41 -2.49 -4.31
N ARG A 53 5.29 -3.39 -3.85
CA ARG A 53 6.24 -3.10 -2.78
C ARG A 53 7.12 -1.89 -3.12
N HIS A 54 7.72 -1.86 -4.31
CA HIS A 54 8.54 -0.72 -4.73
C HIS A 54 7.75 0.59 -4.78
N PHE A 55 6.50 0.53 -5.24
CA PHE A 55 5.59 1.68 -5.22
C PHE A 55 5.30 2.17 -3.80
N LEU A 56 5.04 1.26 -2.86
CA LEU A 56 4.76 1.61 -1.47
C LEU A 56 6.00 2.13 -0.75
N GLU A 57 7.19 1.59 -1.03
CA GLU A 57 8.45 2.08 -0.49
C GLU A 57 8.75 3.52 -0.92
N SER A 58 8.46 3.89 -2.18
CA SER A 58 8.61 5.27 -2.66
C SER A 58 7.51 6.21 -2.17
N SER A 59 6.32 5.69 -1.90
CA SER A 59 5.17 6.47 -1.44
C SER A 59 5.14 6.68 0.08
N ALA A 60 5.76 5.80 0.87
CA ALA A 60 5.71 5.86 2.35
C ALA A 60 6.20 7.20 2.95
N PRO A 61 7.27 7.85 2.45
CA PRO A 61 7.69 9.16 2.95
C PRO A 61 6.70 10.29 2.61
N LEU A 62 5.94 10.12 1.53
CA LEU A 62 4.99 11.10 0.99
C LEU A 62 3.60 11.00 1.65
N ALA A 63 3.34 9.94 2.42
CA ALA A 63 2.09 9.77 3.16
C ALA A 63 1.99 10.84 4.28
N THR A 64 1.08 11.79 4.10
CA THR A 64 0.83 12.89 5.03
C THR A 64 -0.37 12.63 5.93
N ASP A 65 -1.36 11.85 5.47
CA ASP A 65 -2.53 11.50 6.25
C ASP A 65 -2.30 10.23 7.09
N PRO A 66 -2.81 10.18 8.34
CA PRO A 66 -2.66 9.03 9.22
C PRO A 66 -3.18 7.72 8.62
N TYR A 67 -4.26 7.78 7.84
CA TYR A 67 -4.90 6.61 7.24
C TYR A 67 -3.99 5.91 6.23
N SER A 68 -3.50 6.63 5.22
CA SER A 68 -2.57 6.11 4.22
C SER A 68 -1.24 5.71 4.84
N SER A 69 -0.77 6.44 5.86
CA SER A 69 0.45 6.10 6.59
C SER A 69 0.31 4.78 7.35
N ALA A 70 -0.82 4.56 8.04
CA ALA A 70 -1.09 3.33 8.77
C ALA A 70 -1.14 2.12 7.84
N LEU A 71 -1.89 2.24 6.74
CA LEU A 71 -2.10 1.16 5.79
C LEU A 71 -0.81 0.82 5.04
N THR A 72 -0.04 1.82 4.63
CA THR A 72 1.28 1.63 4.00
C THR A 72 2.27 0.98 4.98
N THR A 73 2.30 1.43 6.23
CA THR A 73 3.16 0.84 7.27
C THR A 73 2.81 -0.63 7.50
N TYR A 74 1.52 -0.95 7.56
CA TYR A 74 1.06 -2.33 7.74
C TYR A 74 1.49 -3.22 6.57
N ALA A 75 1.21 -2.80 5.33
CA ALA A 75 1.61 -3.54 4.14
C ALA A 75 3.13 -3.76 4.05
N LEU A 76 3.94 -2.73 4.32
CA LEU A 76 5.40 -2.84 4.33
C LEU A 76 5.92 -3.77 5.44
N THR A 77 5.23 -3.83 6.58
CA THR A 77 5.56 -4.73 7.69
C THR A 77 5.28 -6.18 7.30
N LEU A 78 4.12 -6.47 6.69
CA LEU A 78 3.80 -7.80 6.16
C LEU A 78 4.81 -8.24 5.09
N LEU A 79 5.25 -7.32 4.24
CA LEU A 79 6.28 -7.55 3.22
C LEU A 79 7.70 -7.73 3.77
N ARG A 80 7.93 -7.50 5.07
CA ARG A 80 9.26 -7.43 5.70
C ARG A 80 10.20 -6.48 4.95
N SER A 81 9.67 -5.34 4.51
CA SER A 81 10.44 -4.32 3.79
C SER A 81 11.42 -3.60 4.74
N PRO A 82 12.64 -3.25 4.29
CA PRO A 82 13.56 -2.42 5.06
C PRO A 82 13.02 -1.01 5.31
N ALA A 83 12.00 -0.56 4.56
CA ALA A 83 11.32 0.70 4.78
C ALA A 83 10.31 0.67 5.93
N ALA A 84 9.91 -0.53 6.42
CA ALA A 84 8.88 -0.66 7.45
C ALA A 84 9.22 0.07 8.76
N PRO A 85 10.45 0.03 9.31
CA PRO A 85 10.79 0.80 10.51
C PRO A 85 10.69 2.32 10.31
N ALA A 86 11.03 2.81 9.11
CA ALA A 86 10.92 4.23 8.79
C ALA A 86 9.45 4.67 8.66
N ALA A 87 8.63 3.87 7.99
CA ALA A 87 7.20 4.08 7.88
C ALA A 87 6.51 4.07 9.27
N LEU A 88 6.89 3.14 10.14
CA LEU A 88 6.37 3.08 11.52
C LEU A 88 6.72 4.32 12.34
N ARG A 89 7.94 4.85 12.22
CA ARG A 89 8.31 6.12 12.89
C ARG A 89 7.47 7.29 12.39
N LYS A 90 7.24 7.35 11.07
CA LYS A 90 6.38 8.37 10.46
C LYS A 90 4.95 8.27 10.98
N LEU A 91 4.35 7.08 10.99
CA LEU A 91 3.02 6.86 11.53
C LEU A 91 2.91 7.32 12.99
N ARG A 92 3.89 6.97 13.82
CA ARG A 92 3.93 7.38 15.24
C ARG A 92 4.05 8.89 15.44
N SER A 93 4.59 9.62 14.47
CA SER A 93 4.65 11.10 14.52
C SER A 93 3.35 11.79 14.12
N LEU A 94 2.40 11.04 13.52
CA LEU A 94 1.09 11.54 13.09
C LEU A 94 -0.04 11.19 14.08
N ALA A 95 0.27 10.39 15.11
CA ALA A 95 -0.62 10.02 16.21
C ALA A 95 -0.39 10.93 17.41
#